data_AF-A0A261AXJ3-F1
#
_entry.id   AF-A0A261AXJ3-F1
#
_cell.length_a   1.000
_cell.length_b   1.000
_cell.length_c   1.000
_cell.angle_alpha   90.00
_cell.angle_beta   90.00
_cell.angle_gamma   90.00
#
_symmetry.space_group_name_H-M   'P 1'
#
loop_
_entity.id
_entity.type
_entity.pdbx_description
1 polymer ?
#
loop_
_entity_poly.entity_id
_entity_poly.type
_entity_poly.pdbx_seq_one_letter_code
_entity_poly.pdbx_strand_id
1 'polypeptide(L)'
;MKDKIFNGTLSKSAASTPFVQFVGAMTLNNPDLHRIEQTAVLGIGTARSLAQIFELLRLGKIVSNETMRKMFSENYEISEDYISGAKVPRGQGFMLKEFEHNGKTVKMYGHSGYGGQNIRTDFDNEITISYLSNGLKVGFGDTARTYKRLLKAVYDTYFELN
;
A
#
# COMPACT_ATOMS: atom_id res chain seq x y z
N MET A 1 12.60 19.32 11.57
CA MET A 1 11.64 18.61 10.67
C MET A 1 11.91 18.89 9.19
N LYS A 2 12.06 20.17 8.77
CA LYS A 2 12.49 20.54 7.40
C LYS A 2 13.78 19.82 6.94
N ASP A 3 14.81 19.75 7.79
CA ASP A 3 16.05 19.04 7.42
C ASP A 3 15.88 17.53 7.19
N LYS A 4 14.97 16.85 7.89
CA LYS A 4 14.70 15.43 7.61
C LYS A 4 13.98 15.22 6.27
N ILE A 5 13.27 16.24 5.78
CA ILE A 5 12.48 16.18 4.54
C ILE A 5 13.33 16.58 3.32
N PHE A 6 14.24 17.53 3.47
CA PHE A 6 15.06 18.03 2.35
C PHE A 6 16.50 17.51 2.37
N ASN A 7 17.06 17.20 3.55
CA ASN A 7 18.44 16.73 3.74
C ASN A 7 18.51 15.34 4.41
N GLY A 8 17.38 14.65 4.55
CA GLY A 8 17.30 13.31 5.16
C GLY A 8 17.75 12.19 4.22
N THR A 9 17.87 10.98 4.77
CA THR A 9 18.32 9.79 4.03
C THR A 9 17.44 9.50 2.81
N LEU A 10 16.12 9.62 2.93
CA LEU A 10 15.19 9.46 1.80
C LEU A 10 15.53 10.44 0.66
N SER A 11 15.66 11.72 0.96
CA SER A 11 15.90 12.77 -0.03
C SER A 11 17.26 12.60 -0.71
N LYS A 12 18.30 12.27 0.09
CA LYS A 12 19.65 11.99 -0.43
C LYS A 12 19.67 10.74 -1.31
N SER A 13 19.02 9.66 -0.87
CA SER A 13 18.95 8.40 -1.62
C SER A 13 18.16 8.57 -2.92
N ALA A 14 17.04 9.28 -2.89
CA ALA A 14 16.26 9.61 -4.09
C ALA A 14 17.08 10.47 -5.07
N ALA A 15 17.88 11.41 -4.56
CA ALA A 15 18.75 12.26 -5.36
C ALA A 15 19.98 11.54 -5.91
N SER A 16 20.43 10.41 -5.34
CA SER A 16 21.62 9.68 -5.80
C SER A 16 21.30 8.39 -6.56
N THR A 17 20.06 7.91 -6.54
CA THR A 17 19.67 6.65 -7.18
C THR A 17 19.13 6.89 -8.59
N PRO A 18 19.84 6.46 -9.67
CA PRO A 18 19.47 6.82 -11.04
C PRO A 18 18.05 6.43 -11.45
N PHE A 19 17.57 5.25 -11.03
CA PHE A 19 16.19 4.81 -11.31
C PHE A 19 15.13 5.51 -10.45
N VAL A 20 15.49 6.33 -9.48
CA VAL A 20 14.53 7.15 -8.71
C VAL A 20 14.53 8.59 -9.20
N GLN A 21 15.68 9.08 -9.69
CA GLN A 21 15.84 10.42 -10.25
C GLN A 21 14.85 10.73 -11.40
N PHE A 22 14.38 9.72 -12.15
CA PHE A 22 13.41 9.96 -13.22
C PHE A 22 12.13 10.63 -12.69
N VAL A 23 11.73 10.39 -11.45
CA VAL A 23 10.53 10.99 -10.83
C VAL A 23 10.64 12.51 -10.78
N GLY A 24 11.87 13.03 -10.62
CA GLY A 24 12.15 14.47 -10.65
C GLY A 24 12.43 15.02 -12.05
N ALA A 25 12.98 14.19 -12.95
CA ALA A 25 13.34 14.60 -14.31
C ALA A 25 12.17 14.55 -15.30
N MET A 26 11.16 13.72 -15.06
CA MET A 26 10.00 13.50 -15.93
C MET A 26 8.74 13.30 -15.08
N THR A 27 7.61 13.87 -15.51
CA THR A 27 6.35 13.67 -14.78
C THR A 27 5.89 12.21 -14.90
N LEU A 28 5.28 11.67 -13.85
CA LEU A 28 4.65 10.33 -13.87
C LEU A 28 3.50 10.21 -14.90
N ASN A 29 3.12 11.31 -15.55
CA ASN A 29 2.12 11.35 -16.62
C ASN A 29 2.74 11.27 -18.03
N ASN A 30 4.05 11.06 -18.14
CA ASN A 30 4.70 10.90 -19.44
C ASN A 30 4.38 9.52 -20.05
N PRO A 31 3.76 9.43 -21.24
CA PRO A 31 3.42 8.15 -21.86
C PRO A 31 4.65 7.30 -22.21
N ASP A 32 5.80 7.91 -22.51
CA ASP A 32 7.05 7.16 -22.75
C ASP A 32 7.52 6.45 -21.48
N LEU A 33 7.28 7.06 -20.33
CA LEU A 33 7.58 6.46 -19.03
C LEU A 33 6.61 5.29 -18.73
N HIS A 34 5.32 5.41 -19.07
CA HIS A 34 4.34 4.32 -18.89
C HIS A 34 4.69 3.04 -19.64
N ARG A 35 5.45 3.17 -20.73
CA ARG A 35 5.93 2.03 -21.52
C ARG A 35 7.09 1.29 -20.87
N ILE A 36 7.72 1.87 -19.85
CA ILE A 36 8.78 1.23 -19.08
C ILE A 36 8.12 0.36 -18.01
N GLU A 37 8.47 -0.92 -17.97
CA GLU A 37 7.92 -1.90 -17.03
C GLU A 37 8.54 -1.76 -15.62
N GLN A 38 8.52 -0.56 -15.03
CA GLN A 38 8.99 -0.32 -13.67
C GLN A 38 7.88 -0.62 -12.65
N THR A 39 7.77 -1.89 -12.27
CA THR A 39 6.72 -2.45 -11.40
C THR A 39 6.67 -1.83 -10.01
N ALA A 40 7.74 -1.16 -9.56
CA ALA A 40 7.77 -0.50 -8.26
C ALA A 40 6.85 0.74 -8.17
N VAL A 41 6.61 1.46 -9.28
CA VAL A 41 5.93 2.77 -9.22
C VAL A 41 5.03 3.11 -10.42
N LEU A 42 5.12 2.40 -11.56
CA LEU A 42 4.42 2.76 -12.80
C LEU A 42 3.17 1.92 -13.09
N GLY A 43 2.66 1.18 -12.11
CA GLY A 43 1.42 0.41 -12.28
C GLY A 43 0.23 1.31 -12.58
N ILE A 44 -0.44 1.09 -13.71
CA ILE A 44 -1.66 1.79 -14.12
C ILE A 44 -2.84 0.82 -14.05
N GLY A 45 -3.91 1.21 -13.35
CA GLY A 45 -5.09 0.38 -13.20
C GLY A 45 -6.24 1.09 -12.51
N THR A 46 -7.32 0.35 -12.25
CA THR A 46 -8.48 0.84 -11.51
C THR A 46 -8.55 0.19 -10.12
N ALA A 47 -9.17 0.89 -9.16
CA ALA A 47 -9.38 0.34 -7.83
C ALA A 47 -10.19 -0.98 -7.88
N ARG A 48 -11.17 -1.05 -8.79
CA ARG A 48 -11.97 -2.25 -9.02
C ARG A 48 -11.11 -3.43 -9.45
N SER A 49 -10.31 -3.26 -10.50
CA SER A 49 -9.47 -4.33 -11.05
C SER A 49 -8.43 -4.79 -10.04
N LEU A 50 -7.83 -3.86 -9.29
CA LEU A 50 -6.85 -4.19 -8.26
C LEU A 50 -7.49 -4.97 -7.09
N ALA A 51 -8.68 -4.56 -6.64
CA ALA A 51 -9.44 -5.29 -5.64
C ALA A 51 -9.81 -6.70 -6.12
N GLN A 52 -10.23 -6.85 -7.38
CA GLN A 52 -10.56 -8.16 -7.97
C GLN A 52 -9.37 -9.12 -7.98
N ILE A 53 -8.17 -8.65 -8.33
CA ILE A 53 -6.97 -9.49 -8.30
C ILE A 53 -6.66 -9.96 -6.87
N PHE A 54 -6.74 -9.06 -5.89
CA PHE A 54 -6.49 -9.41 -4.49
C PHE A 54 -7.56 -10.33 -3.91
N GLU A 55 -8.81 -10.19 -4.35
CA GLU A 55 -9.89 -11.10 -3.96
C GLU A 55 -9.67 -12.51 -4.58
N LEU A 56 -9.24 -12.58 -5.84
CA LEU A 56 -8.86 -13.85 -6.45
C LEU A 56 -7.64 -14.49 -5.76
N LEU A 57 -6.68 -13.69 -5.28
CA LEU A 57 -5.58 -14.16 -4.43
C LEU A 57 -6.12 -14.72 -3.10
N ARG A 58 -7.00 -13.98 -2.42
CA ARG A 58 -7.62 -14.37 -1.14
C ARG A 58 -8.37 -15.70 -1.25
N LEU A 59 -9.08 -15.90 -2.36
CA LEU A 59 -9.83 -17.12 -2.66
C LEU A 59 -8.94 -18.29 -3.13
N GLY A 60 -7.61 -18.13 -3.17
CA GLY A 60 -6.69 -19.18 -3.62
C GLY A 60 -6.79 -19.52 -5.11
N LYS A 61 -7.29 -18.59 -5.94
CA LYS A 61 -7.52 -18.81 -7.38
C LYS A 61 -6.31 -18.44 -8.26
N ILE A 62 -5.35 -17.69 -7.71
CA ILE A 62 -4.15 -17.25 -8.44
C ILE A 62 -2.92 -18.05 -8.01
N VAL A 63 -2.81 -18.37 -6.72
CA VAL A 63 -1.74 -19.19 -6.14
C VAL A 63 -2.32 -20.19 -5.16
N SER A 64 -1.56 -21.25 -4.84
CA SER A 64 -1.97 -22.24 -3.84
C SER A 64 -2.16 -21.61 -2.46
N ASN A 65 -2.99 -22.23 -1.60
CA ASN A 65 -3.17 -21.79 -0.21
C ASN A 65 -1.86 -21.77 0.58
N GLU A 66 -0.94 -22.70 0.30
CA GLU A 66 0.39 -22.72 0.90
C GLU A 66 1.21 -21.50 0.47
N THR A 67 1.23 -21.18 -0.83
CA THR A 67 1.92 -20.00 -1.35
C THR A 67 1.33 -18.71 -0.79
N MET A 68 0.00 -18.60 -0.75
CA MET A 68 -0.70 -17.46 -0.17
C MET A 68 -0.32 -17.25 1.30
N ARG A 69 -0.30 -18.31 2.11
CA ARG A 69 0.16 -18.24 3.51
C ARG A 69 1.60 -17.72 3.62
N LYS A 70 2.51 -18.21 2.78
CA LYS A 70 3.90 -17.74 2.75
C LYS A 70 4.03 -16.27 2.35
N MET A 71 3.12 -15.75 1.52
CA MET A 71 3.11 -14.34 1.08
C MET A 71 2.55 -13.38 2.13
N PHE A 72 1.54 -13.79 2.90
CA PHE A 72 0.77 -12.89 3.76
C PHE A 72 0.85 -13.20 5.25
N SER A 73 1.13 -14.42 5.67
CA SER A 73 0.99 -14.84 7.07
C SER A 73 2.32 -15.14 7.77
N GLU A 74 3.42 -15.24 7.04
CA GLU A 74 4.70 -15.72 7.56
C GLU A 74 5.82 -14.67 7.40
N ASN A 75 6.73 -14.60 8.38
CA ASN A 75 7.95 -13.78 8.37
C ASN A 75 7.71 -12.27 8.16
N TYR A 76 6.67 -11.70 8.77
CA TYR A 76 6.52 -10.25 8.86
C TYR A 76 7.42 -9.71 9.97
N GLU A 77 8.32 -8.81 9.60
CA GLU A 77 9.25 -8.18 10.53
C GLU A 77 8.88 -6.71 10.73
N ILE A 78 8.76 -6.30 11.99
CA ILE A 78 8.66 -4.89 12.34
C ILE A 78 10.07 -4.34 12.44
N SER A 79 10.46 -3.54 11.45
CA SER A 79 11.72 -2.80 11.46
C SER A 79 11.49 -1.33 11.16
N GLU A 80 12.44 -0.49 11.60
CA GLU A 80 12.49 0.90 11.17
C GLU A 80 13.19 0.96 9.83
N ASP A 81 12.47 1.46 8.82
CA ASP A 81 13.01 1.70 7.50
C ASP A 81 14.06 2.82 7.58
N TYR A 82 15.34 2.49 7.36
CA TYR A 82 16.43 3.47 7.47
C TYR A 82 16.30 4.63 6.46
N ILE A 83 15.66 4.38 5.32
CA ILE A 83 15.50 5.36 4.25
C ILE A 83 14.37 6.32 4.62
N SER A 84 13.19 5.81 4.94
CA SER A 84 11.98 6.62 5.18
C SER A 84 11.72 6.97 6.64
N GLY A 85 12.39 6.31 7.59
CA GLY A 85 12.11 6.36 9.03
C GLY A 85 10.78 5.74 9.44
N ALA A 86 10.14 4.96 8.55
CA ALA A 86 8.82 4.38 8.82
C ALA A 86 8.96 3.07 9.60
N LYS A 87 8.12 2.89 10.62
CA LYS A 87 8.00 1.63 11.36
C LYS A 87 6.75 0.89 10.87
N VAL A 88 6.93 -0.04 9.94
CA VAL A 88 5.85 -0.78 9.31
C VAL A 88 6.26 -2.25 9.25
N PRO A 89 5.42 -3.19 9.71
CA PRO A 89 5.70 -4.61 9.50
C PRO A 89 5.66 -4.94 8.00
N ARG A 90 6.75 -5.51 7.48
CA ARG A 90 6.90 -5.88 6.07
C ARG A 90 7.18 -7.37 5.94
N GLY A 91 6.58 -7.98 4.92
CA GLY A 91 6.84 -9.36 4.50
C GLY A 91 7.31 -9.42 3.06
N GLN A 92 6.87 -10.43 2.32
CA GLN A 92 7.31 -10.77 0.95
C GLN A 92 6.62 -9.87 -0.09
N GLY A 93 6.95 -8.57 -0.05
CA GLY A 93 6.41 -7.55 -0.96
C GLY A 93 5.14 -6.85 -0.46
N PHE A 94 4.63 -7.24 0.70
CA PHE A 94 3.45 -6.64 1.33
C PHE A 94 3.75 -6.09 2.73
N MET A 95 2.88 -5.19 3.18
CA MET A 95 2.88 -4.55 4.48
C MET A 95 1.68 -5.04 5.29
N LEU A 96 1.87 -5.23 6.59
CA LEU A 96 0.78 -5.46 7.54
C LEU A 96 0.37 -4.13 8.16
N LYS A 97 -0.94 -3.87 8.17
CA LYS A 97 -1.55 -2.75 8.88
C LYS A 97 -2.53 -3.30 9.89
N GLU A 98 -2.37 -2.87 11.13
CA GLU A 98 -3.36 -3.10 12.19
C GLU A 98 -4.09 -1.80 12.48
N PHE A 99 -5.41 -1.83 12.63
CA PHE A 99 -6.16 -0.69 13.12
C PHE A 99 -7.28 -1.10 14.07
N GLU A 100 -7.54 -0.24 15.05
CA GLU A 100 -8.60 -0.44 16.02
C GLU A 100 -9.93 0.08 15.47
N HIS A 101 -10.97 -0.74 15.58
CA HIS A 101 -12.34 -0.39 15.22
C HIS A 101 -13.30 -0.91 16.28
N ASN A 102 -13.96 0.00 17.01
CA ASN A 102 -14.94 -0.32 18.06
C ASN A 102 -14.45 -1.39 19.07
N GLY A 103 -13.17 -1.32 19.46
CA GLY A 103 -12.54 -2.26 20.41
C GLY A 103 -12.08 -3.59 19.81
N LYS A 104 -12.15 -3.75 18.48
CA LYS A 104 -11.58 -4.89 17.75
C LYS A 104 -10.36 -4.44 16.95
N THR A 105 -9.25 -5.16 17.11
CA THR A 105 -8.07 -5.01 16.25
C THR A 105 -8.32 -5.73 14.93
N VAL A 106 -8.26 -5.00 13.82
CA VAL A 106 -8.37 -5.53 12.46
C VAL A 106 -6.99 -5.58 11.82
N LYS A 107 -6.64 -6.74 11.23
CA LYS A 107 -5.37 -6.97 10.54
C LYS A 107 -5.59 -6.96 9.03
N MET A 108 -4.77 -6.20 8.31
CA MET A 108 -4.88 -6.11 6.86
C MET A 108 -3.52 -6.17 6.17
N TYR A 109 -3.46 -6.91 5.08
CA TYR A 109 -2.25 -7.12 4.31
C TYR A 109 -2.36 -6.52 2.92
N GLY A 110 -1.29 -5.93 2.41
CA GLY A 110 -1.28 -5.37 1.07
C GLY A 110 -0.20 -4.30 0.92
N HIS A 111 -0.46 -3.25 0.17
CA HIS A 111 0.56 -2.23 -0.06
C HIS A 111 -0.06 -0.83 -0.10
N SER A 112 0.69 0.13 0.45
CA SER A 112 0.31 1.53 0.44
C SER A 112 1.08 2.27 -0.65
N GLY A 113 0.39 3.14 -1.38
CA GLY A 113 0.94 3.87 -2.52
C GLY A 113 1.12 5.36 -2.24
N TYR A 114 2.08 5.97 -2.95
CA TYR A 114 2.21 7.42 -2.94
C TYR A 114 0.92 8.09 -3.44
N GLY A 115 0.58 9.24 -2.85
CA GLY A 115 -0.69 9.92 -3.12
C GLY A 115 -1.89 9.44 -2.31
N GLY A 116 -1.67 8.54 -1.34
CA GLY A 116 -2.71 8.02 -0.45
C GLY A 116 -3.46 6.81 -1.00
N GLN A 117 -2.96 6.21 -2.07
CA GLN A 117 -3.53 5.02 -2.68
C GLN A 117 -3.29 3.80 -1.78
N ASN A 118 -4.15 2.80 -1.84
CA ASN A 118 -4.05 1.63 -0.97
C ASN A 118 -4.72 0.40 -1.59
N ILE A 119 -4.16 -0.76 -1.29
CA ILE A 119 -4.80 -2.06 -1.46
C ILE A 119 -4.56 -2.87 -0.20
N ARG A 120 -5.63 -3.38 0.40
CA ARG A 120 -5.60 -4.14 1.64
C ARG A 120 -6.59 -5.29 1.59
N THR A 121 -6.18 -6.42 2.16
CA THR A 121 -7.03 -7.60 2.35
C THR A 121 -6.98 -8.00 3.81
N ASP A 122 -8.15 -8.06 4.42
CA ASP A 122 -8.41 -8.70 5.70
C ASP A 122 -8.86 -10.13 5.44
N PHE A 123 -8.05 -11.10 5.86
CA PHE A 123 -8.36 -12.51 5.69
C PHE A 123 -9.32 -13.03 6.77
N ASP A 124 -9.36 -12.40 7.94
CA ASP A 124 -10.20 -12.82 9.06
C ASP A 124 -11.67 -12.43 8.83
N ASN A 125 -11.90 -11.24 8.23
CA ASN A 125 -13.23 -10.76 7.88
C ASN A 125 -13.57 -10.88 6.38
N GLU A 126 -12.68 -11.49 5.58
CA GLU A 126 -12.89 -11.73 4.14
C GLU A 126 -13.17 -10.46 3.31
N ILE A 127 -12.46 -9.36 3.62
CA ILE A 127 -12.67 -8.05 2.98
C ILE A 127 -11.40 -7.59 2.25
N THR A 128 -11.53 -7.33 0.94
CA THR A 128 -10.51 -6.60 0.16
C THR A 128 -10.98 -5.17 -0.14
N ILE A 129 -10.15 -4.18 0.21
CA ILE A 129 -10.40 -2.75 -0.04
C ILE A 129 -9.29 -2.19 -0.92
N SER A 130 -9.67 -1.63 -2.07
CA SER A 130 -8.78 -0.84 -2.90
C SER A 130 -9.25 0.61 -3.00
N TYR A 131 -8.31 1.53 -2.88
CA TYR A 131 -8.53 2.96 -3.09
C TYR A 131 -7.42 3.51 -3.98
N LEU A 132 -7.79 3.94 -5.18
CA LEU A 132 -6.90 4.63 -6.12
C LEU A 132 -7.48 6.00 -6.44
N SER A 133 -6.61 6.97 -6.74
CA SER A 133 -7.08 8.31 -7.09
C SER A 133 -6.06 9.06 -7.93
N ASN A 134 -6.55 9.89 -8.86
CA ASN A 134 -5.73 10.73 -9.74
C ASN A 134 -5.17 12.00 -9.07
N GLY A 135 -5.80 12.49 -8.00
CA GLY A 135 -5.27 13.62 -7.23
C GLY A 135 -4.31 13.15 -6.14
N LEU A 136 -3.07 13.62 -6.14
CA LEU A 136 -2.11 13.33 -5.08
C LEU A 136 -2.59 13.91 -3.74
N LYS A 137 -2.74 13.08 -2.70
CA LYS A 137 -3.04 13.57 -1.33
C LYS A 137 -1.75 13.76 -0.53
N VAL A 138 -1.75 14.77 0.33
CA VAL A 138 -0.74 14.95 1.37
C VAL A 138 -0.96 13.88 2.43
N GLY A 139 -0.12 12.84 2.41
CA GLY A 139 -0.17 11.69 3.30
C GLY A 139 0.38 10.44 2.61
N PHE A 140 1.24 9.69 3.31
CA PHE A 140 1.73 8.41 2.82
C PHE A 140 0.69 7.34 3.08
N GLY A 141 0.13 6.76 2.01
CA GLY A 141 -0.61 5.50 2.09
C GLY A 141 -1.72 5.50 3.15
N ASP A 142 -1.50 4.72 4.22
CA ASP A 142 -2.45 4.49 5.32
C ASP A 142 -2.80 5.75 6.14
N THR A 143 -2.01 6.81 6.01
CA THR A 143 -2.22 8.08 6.71
C THR A 143 -3.15 9.04 5.96
N ALA A 144 -3.48 8.74 4.69
CA ALA A 144 -4.34 9.59 3.89
C ALA A 144 -5.75 9.69 4.49
N ARG A 145 -6.20 10.92 4.78
CA ARG A 145 -7.49 11.20 5.44
C ARG A 145 -8.67 10.54 4.71
N THR A 146 -8.69 10.59 3.38
CA THR A 146 -9.76 9.99 2.57
C THR A 146 -9.80 8.48 2.74
N TYR A 147 -8.64 7.82 2.67
CA TYR A 147 -8.55 6.37 2.83
C TYR A 147 -9.00 5.94 4.24
N LYS A 148 -8.56 6.61 5.30
CA LYS A 148 -8.98 6.30 6.67
C LYS A 148 -10.49 6.39 6.88
N ARG A 149 -11.14 7.39 6.26
CA ARG A 149 -12.61 7.56 6.34
C ARG A 149 -13.34 6.45 5.59
N LEU A 150 -12.86 6.09 4.39
CA LEU A 150 -13.42 4.98 3.61
C LEU A 150 -13.27 3.66 4.36
N LEU A 151 -12.08 3.40 4.91
CA LEU A 151 -11.82 2.22 5.73
C LEU A 151 -12.79 2.13 6.91
N LYS A 152 -12.94 3.21 7.68
CA LYS A 152 -13.89 3.24 8.80
C LYS A 152 -15.32 2.95 8.34
N ALA A 153 -15.78 3.59 7.26
CA ALA A 153 -17.15 3.41 6.76
C ALA A 153 -17.43 1.98 6.30
N VAL A 154 -16.46 1.31 5.65
CA VAL A 154 -16.60 -0.09 5.25
C VAL A 154 -16.80 -0.99 6.47
N TYR A 155 -15.99 -0.81 7.52
CA TYR A 155 -16.10 -1.63 8.73
C TYR A 155 -17.29 -1.27 9.60
N ASP A 156 -17.71 0.00 9.65
CA ASP A 156 -18.97 0.41 10.28
C ASP A 156 -20.12 -0.38 9.62
N THR A 157 -20.18 -0.40 8.28
CA THR A 157 -21.22 -1.14 7.54
C THR A 157 -21.11 -2.65 7.74
N TYR A 158 -19.91 -3.23 7.67
CA TYR A 158 -19.72 -4.68 7.80
C TYR A 158 -20.10 -5.20 9.19
N PHE A 159 -19.74 -4.47 10.25
CA PHE A 159 -20.08 -4.88 11.62
C PHE A 159 -21.49 -4.46 12.06
N GLU A 160 -22.18 -3.57 11.35
CA GLU A 160 -23.62 -3.34 11.54
C GLU A 160 -24.47 -4.46 10.95
N LEU A 161 -23.99 -5.12 9.89
CA LEU A 161 -24.70 -6.20 9.19
C LEU A 161 -24.54 -7.58 9.86
N ASN A 162 -23.57 -7.75 10.75
CA ASN A 162 -23.23 -9.01 11.43
C ASN A 162 -23.37 -8.88 12.94
#